data_AF-A0A401JZY9-F1
#
_entry.id   AF-A0A401JZY9-F1
#
_cell.length_a   1.000
_cell.length_b   1.000
_cell.length_c   1.000
_cell.angle_alpha   90.00
_cell.angle_beta   90.00
_cell.angle_gamma   90.00
#
_symmetry.space_group_name_H-M   'P 1'
#
loop_
_entity.id
_entity.type
_entity.pdbx_description
1 polymer ?
#
loop_
_entity_poly.entity_id
_entity_poly.type
_entity_poly.pdbx_seq_one_letter_code
_entity_poly.pdbx_strand_id
1 'polypeptide(L)'
;MDLQNLAYALTQVIHNFGAVAVVGGAATALWLTPRQPVLERSLAWLVALAWAAQIISGVSLGAISYYYYGRFPDISGIATAALAIKITSAVIGFILAALYLSRAVRWPDATCRRIWQVLTGLGVIALTAAAFLRWFS
;
A
#
# COMPACT_ATOMS: atom_id res chain seq x y z
N MET A 1 4.47 -30.56 -1.49
CA MET A 1 4.25 -29.24 -0.86
C MET A 1 2.82 -28.84 -1.11
N ASP A 2 2.14 -28.32 -0.10
CA ASP A 2 0.75 -27.88 -0.22
C ASP A 2 0.67 -26.58 -1.04
N LEU A 3 -0.17 -26.60 -2.09
CA LEU A 3 -0.37 -25.49 -3.02
C LEU A 3 -0.92 -24.26 -2.30
N GLN A 4 -1.73 -24.45 -1.24
CA GLN A 4 -2.27 -23.37 -0.41
C GLN A 4 -1.13 -22.59 0.27
N ASN A 5 -0.19 -23.30 0.90
CA ASN A 5 0.94 -22.69 1.61
C ASN A 5 1.86 -21.93 0.66
N LEU A 6 2.12 -22.46 -0.54
CA LEU A 6 2.91 -21.77 -1.55
C LEU A 6 2.22 -20.48 -2.02
N ALA A 7 0.92 -20.53 -2.32
CA ALA A 7 0.15 -19.35 -2.73
C ALA A 7 0.12 -18.27 -1.64
N TYR A 8 -0.05 -18.68 -0.38
CA TYR A 8 -0.02 -17.77 0.76
C TYR A 8 1.35 -17.12 0.92
N ALA A 9 2.43 -17.90 0.84
CA ALA A 9 3.80 -17.41 0.96
C ALA A 9 4.14 -16.39 -0.14
N LEU A 10 3.83 -16.69 -1.40
CA LEU A 10 4.07 -15.78 -2.52
C LEU A 10 3.28 -14.48 -2.38
N THR A 11 2.01 -14.57 -1.95
CA THR A 11 1.17 -13.40 -1.72
C THR A 11 1.74 -12.53 -0.59
N GLN A 12 2.23 -13.15 0.49
CA GLN A 12 2.87 -12.44 1.60
C GLN A 12 4.18 -11.77 1.21
N VAL A 13 4.99 -12.39 0.34
CA VAL A 13 6.20 -11.77 -0.21
C VAL A 13 5.81 -10.48 -0.95
N ILE A 14 4.89 -10.56 -1.90
CA ILE A 14 4.40 -9.40 -2.66
C ILE A 14 3.85 -8.32 -1.72
N HIS A 15 3.05 -8.71 -0.73
CA HIS A 15 2.43 -7.79 0.22
C HIS A 15 3.45 -7.09 1.14
N ASN A 16 4.49 -7.78 1.57
CA ASN A 16 5.50 -7.20 2.46
C ASN A 16 6.44 -6.26 1.70
N PHE A 17 6.94 -6.67 0.53
CA PHE A 17 7.77 -5.82 -0.31
C PHE A 17 6.98 -4.63 -0.87
N GLY A 18 5.69 -4.81 -1.20
CA GLY A 18 4.80 -3.71 -1.56
C GLY A 18 4.67 -2.69 -0.43
N ALA A 19 4.51 -3.12 0.81
CA ALA A 19 4.50 -2.23 1.98
C ALA A 19 5.79 -1.40 2.11
N VAL A 20 6.96 -2.04 1.94
CA VAL A 20 8.26 -1.36 1.96
C VAL A 20 8.34 -0.33 0.84
N ALA A 21 7.93 -0.69 -0.38
CA ALA A 21 7.98 0.20 -1.53
C ALA A 21 7.03 1.40 -1.40
N VAL A 22 5.83 1.23 -0.82
CA VAL A 22 4.90 2.32 -0.53
C VAL A 22 5.52 3.36 0.41
N VAL A 23 6.02 2.92 1.57
CA VAL A 23 6.53 3.84 2.59
C VAL A 23 7.90 4.36 2.21
N GLY A 24 8.82 3.45 1.88
CA GLY A 24 10.20 3.77 1.52
C GLY A 24 10.28 4.60 0.24
N GLY A 25 9.51 4.26 -0.79
CA GLY A 25 9.47 5.01 -2.04
C GLY A 25 8.95 6.44 -1.85
N ALA A 26 7.84 6.61 -1.11
CA ALA A 26 7.28 7.93 -0.85
C ALA A 26 8.18 8.79 0.07
N ALA A 27 8.77 8.19 1.12
CA ALA A 27 9.71 8.89 2.00
C ALA A 27 11.01 9.28 1.26
N THR A 28 11.51 8.39 0.39
CA THR A 28 12.68 8.65 -0.45
C THR A 28 12.40 9.78 -1.43
N ALA A 29 11.23 9.78 -2.08
CA ALA A 29 10.80 10.90 -2.91
C ALA A 29 10.78 12.18 -2.09
N LEU A 30 10.08 12.22 -0.95
CA LEU A 30 10.00 13.41 -0.10
C LEU A 30 11.38 13.99 0.30
N TRP A 31 12.39 13.13 0.51
CA TRP A 31 13.73 13.55 0.87
C TRP A 31 14.60 13.97 -0.33
N LEU A 32 14.38 13.37 -1.52
CA LEU A 32 15.19 13.60 -2.73
C LEU A 32 14.54 14.51 -3.79
N THR A 33 13.22 14.78 -3.70
CA THR A 33 12.41 15.52 -4.70
C THR A 33 13.01 16.85 -5.14
N PRO A 34 13.70 17.66 -4.31
CA PRO A 34 14.23 18.93 -4.78
C PRO A 34 15.32 18.83 -5.87
N ARG A 35 15.71 17.62 -6.35
CA ARG A 35 16.96 17.45 -7.09
C ARG A 35 16.88 16.66 -8.41
N GLN A 36 15.87 15.80 -8.68
CA GLN A 36 15.91 14.90 -9.85
C GLN A 36 14.51 14.47 -10.40
N PRO A 37 14.02 15.04 -11.52
CA PRO A 37 12.68 14.75 -12.06
C PRO A 37 12.52 13.32 -12.61
N VAL A 38 13.58 12.72 -13.15
CA VAL A 38 13.53 11.33 -13.66
C VAL A 38 13.37 10.33 -12.51
N LEU A 39 14.16 10.50 -11.44
CA LEU A 39 14.07 9.68 -10.24
C LEU A 39 12.69 9.79 -9.59
N GLU A 40 12.14 11.00 -9.54
CA GLU A 40 10.81 11.26 -8.99
C GLU A 40 9.70 10.51 -9.75
N ARG A 41 9.73 10.53 -11.09
CA ARG A 41 8.75 9.79 -11.90
C ARG A 41 8.88 8.27 -11.72
N SER A 42 10.11 7.76 -11.63
CA SER A 42 10.35 6.34 -11.35
C SER A 42 9.83 5.94 -9.97
N LEU A 43 10.04 6.78 -8.94
CA LEU A 43 9.50 6.55 -7.60
C LEU A 43 7.98 6.63 -7.58
N ALA A 44 7.36 7.52 -8.36
CA ALA A 44 5.91 7.61 -8.47
C ALA A 44 5.31 6.34 -9.10
N TRP A 45 5.95 5.79 -10.13
CA TRP A 45 5.56 4.49 -10.69
C TRP A 45 5.74 3.36 -9.68
N LEU A 46 6.87 3.32 -8.98
CA LEU A 46 7.13 2.32 -7.93
C LEU A 46 6.04 2.35 -6.86
N VAL A 47 5.71 3.53 -6.33
CA VAL A 47 4.69 3.70 -5.29
C VAL A 47 3.29 3.37 -5.80
N ALA A 48 2.94 3.76 -7.03
CA ALA A 48 1.65 3.41 -7.63
C ALA A 48 1.49 1.89 -7.80
N LEU A 49 2.50 1.22 -8.35
CA LEU A 49 2.51 -0.23 -8.51
C LEU A 49 2.52 -0.94 -7.15
N ALA A 50 3.23 -0.41 -6.16
CA ALA A 50 3.24 -0.96 -4.82
C ALA A 50 1.86 -0.86 -4.15
N TRP A 51 1.16 0.27 -4.24
CA TRP A 51 -0.21 0.38 -3.76
C TRP A 51 -1.17 -0.59 -4.47
N ALA A 52 -1.05 -0.74 -5.78
CA ALA A 52 -1.82 -1.73 -6.52
C ALA A 52 -1.53 -3.16 -6.04
N ALA A 53 -0.26 -3.49 -5.82
CA ALA A 53 0.16 -4.78 -5.27
C ALA A 53 -0.42 -5.01 -3.87
N GLN A 54 -0.48 -4.00 -2.99
CA GLN A 54 -1.11 -4.10 -1.67
C GLN A 54 -2.60 -4.43 -1.77
N ILE A 55 -3.31 -3.79 -2.68
CA ILE A 55 -4.75 -4.03 -2.89
C ILE A 55 -4.98 -5.44 -3.41
N ILE A 56 -4.28 -5.82 -4.48
CA ILE A 56 -4.43 -7.13 -5.12
C ILE A 56 -4.08 -8.24 -4.13
N SER A 57 -2.92 -8.18 -3.50
CA SER A 57 -2.49 -9.20 -2.53
C SER A 57 -3.41 -9.26 -1.31
N GLY A 58 -3.91 -8.13 -0.80
CA GLY A 58 -4.88 -8.09 0.29
C GLY A 58 -6.19 -8.80 -0.07
N VAL A 59 -6.72 -8.53 -1.28
CA VAL A 59 -7.90 -9.23 -1.81
C VAL A 59 -7.63 -10.72 -1.99
N SER A 60 -6.47 -11.09 -2.53
CA SER A 60 -6.08 -12.48 -2.72
C SER A 60 -6.00 -13.25 -1.40
N LEU A 61 -5.46 -12.66 -0.34
CA LEU A 61 -5.43 -13.31 0.99
C LEU A 61 -6.84 -13.58 1.53
N GLY A 62 -7.76 -12.63 1.35
CA GLY A 62 -9.17 -12.81 1.71
C GLY A 62 -9.86 -13.90 0.87
N ALA A 63 -9.62 -13.90 -0.44
CA ALA A 63 -10.18 -14.87 -1.37
C ALA A 63 -9.67 -16.29 -1.12
N ILE A 64 -8.37 -16.47 -0.89
CA ILE A 64 -7.77 -17.76 -0.51
C ILE A 64 -8.41 -18.24 0.80
N SER A 65 -8.52 -17.38 1.81
CA SER A 65 -9.13 -17.75 3.08
C SER A 65 -10.58 -18.21 2.91
N TYR A 66 -11.38 -17.47 2.14
CA TYR A 66 -12.77 -17.83 1.87
C TYR A 66 -12.89 -19.15 1.09
N TYR A 67 -12.06 -19.35 0.05
CA TYR A 67 -12.10 -20.55 -0.79
C TYR A 67 -11.79 -21.83 -0.01
N TYR A 68 -10.78 -21.81 0.87
CA TYR A 68 -10.36 -23.00 1.62
C TYR A 68 -11.14 -23.23 2.93
N TYR A 69 -11.60 -22.17 3.61
CA TYR A 69 -12.27 -22.30 4.91
C TYR A 69 -13.79 -22.07 4.88
N GLY A 70 -14.36 -21.64 3.75
CA GLY A 70 -15.81 -21.42 3.57
C GLY A 70 -16.38 -20.23 4.35
N ARG A 71 -15.52 -19.47 5.04
CA ARG A 71 -15.88 -18.29 5.84
C ARG A 71 -14.77 -17.25 5.77
N PHE A 72 -15.14 -15.98 5.88
CA PHE A 72 -14.15 -14.94 6.15
C PHE A 72 -13.56 -15.14 7.55
N PRO A 73 -12.31 -14.70 7.79
CA PRO A 73 -11.70 -14.78 9.12
C PRO A 73 -12.60 -14.10 10.15
N ASP A 74 -12.80 -14.74 11.31
CA ASP A 74 -13.52 -14.13 12.43
C ASP A 74 -12.62 -13.06 13.05
N ILE A 75 -12.85 -11.82 12.64
CA ILE A 75 -12.04 -10.66 13.05
C ILE A 75 -12.78 -9.87 14.11
N SER A 76 -12.08 -9.55 15.20
CA SER A 76 -12.63 -8.65 16.22
C SER A 76 -13.01 -7.29 15.62
N GLY A 77 -13.92 -6.56 16.26
CA GLY A 77 -14.34 -5.23 15.76
C GLY A 77 -13.18 -4.25 15.58
N ILE A 78 -12.13 -4.36 16.40
CA ILE A 78 -10.90 -3.55 16.26
C ILE A 78 -10.13 -3.95 15.00
N ALA A 79 -9.99 -5.25 14.73
CA ALA A 79 -9.38 -5.76 13.50
C ALA A 79 -10.18 -5.33 12.25
N THR A 80 -11.51 -5.31 12.30
CA THR A 80 -12.35 -4.79 11.21
C THR A 80 -12.10 -3.31 10.94
N ALA A 81 -12.03 -2.48 11.99
CA ALA A 81 -11.72 -1.06 11.86
C ALA A 81 -10.30 -0.84 11.28
N ALA A 82 -9.32 -1.60 11.76
CA ALA A 82 -7.95 -1.55 11.25
C ALA A 82 -7.87 -1.95 9.76
N LEU A 83 -8.62 -3.00 9.37
CA LEU A 83 -8.72 -3.42 7.98
C LEU A 83 -9.34 -2.31 7.11
N ALA A 84 -10.42 -1.69 7.55
CA ALA A 84 -11.06 -0.59 6.84
C ALA A 84 -10.09 0.58 6.63
N ILE A 85 -9.39 1.04 7.68
CA ILE A 85 -8.38 2.10 7.59
C ILE A 85 -7.29 1.74 6.59
N LYS A 86 -6.80 0.50 6.62
CA LYS A 86 -5.76 0.02 5.70
C LYS A 86 -6.24 0.04 4.25
N ILE A 87 -7.46 -0.42 3.98
CA ILE A 87 -8.07 -0.41 2.64
C ILE A 87 -8.26 1.03 2.15
N THR A 88 -8.83 1.91 2.97
CA THR A 88 -9.02 3.32 2.60
C THR A 88 -7.68 3.99 2.30
N SER A 89 -6.65 3.73 3.12
CA SER A 89 -5.31 4.25 2.88
C SER A 89 -4.73 3.77 1.55
N ALA A 90 -4.93 2.48 1.21
CA ALA A 90 -4.45 1.92 -0.05
C ALA A 90 -5.16 2.50 -1.28
N VAL A 91 -6.48 2.68 -1.21
CA VAL A 91 -7.26 3.28 -2.31
C VAL A 91 -6.86 4.73 -2.53
N ILE A 92 -6.81 5.54 -1.46
CA ILE A 92 -6.40 6.95 -1.57
C ILE A 92 -4.96 7.04 -2.05
N GLY A 93 -4.06 6.22 -1.50
CA GLY A 93 -2.65 6.19 -1.89
C GLY A 93 -2.44 5.86 -3.36
N PHE A 94 -3.14 4.86 -3.87
CA PHE A 94 -3.13 4.51 -5.29
C PHE A 94 -3.63 5.67 -6.17
N ILE A 95 -4.78 6.25 -5.82
CA ILE A 95 -5.37 7.37 -6.57
C ILE A 95 -4.41 8.57 -6.59
N LEU A 96 -3.83 8.95 -5.45
CA LEU A 96 -2.88 10.07 -5.38
C LEU A 96 -1.62 9.80 -6.21
N ALA A 97 -1.06 8.59 -6.18
CA ALA A 97 0.10 8.24 -7.00
C ALA A 97 -0.22 8.26 -8.50
N ALA A 98 -1.40 7.78 -8.91
CA ALA A 98 -1.86 7.86 -10.30
C ALA A 98 -2.12 9.30 -10.76
N LEU A 99 -2.70 10.13 -9.89
CA LEU A 99 -2.89 11.56 -10.15
C LEU A 99 -1.54 12.27 -10.26
N TYR A 100 -0.57 11.91 -9.42
CA TYR A 100 0.79 12.42 -9.50
C TYR A 100 1.41 12.12 -10.87
N LEU A 101 1.38 10.85 -11.30
CA LEU A 101 1.93 10.43 -12.59
C LEU A 101 1.29 11.13 -13.80
N SER A 102 0.00 11.46 -13.71
CA SER A 102 -0.74 12.08 -14.82
C SER A 102 -0.68 13.60 -14.84
N ARG A 103 -0.50 14.26 -13.68
CA ARG A 103 -0.69 15.72 -13.56
C ARG A 103 0.42 16.49 -12.86
N ALA A 104 1.44 15.83 -12.28
CA ALA A 104 2.50 16.51 -11.53
C ALA A 104 3.22 17.62 -12.30
N VAL A 105 3.40 17.47 -13.63
CA VAL A 105 4.03 18.49 -14.49
C VAL A 105 3.30 19.84 -14.46
N ARG A 106 2.00 19.85 -14.15
CA ARG A 106 1.17 21.07 -14.12
C ARG A 106 1.02 21.66 -12.71
N TRP A 107 1.62 21.02 -11.71
CA TRP A 107 1.45 21.42 -10.31
C TRP A 107 2.64 22.21 -9.79
N PRO A 108 2.42 23.15 -8.87
CA PRO A 108 3.51 23.78 -8.14
C PRO A 108 4.28 22.75 -7.30
N ASP A 109 5.59 22.96 -7.12
CA ASP A 109 6.45 22.10 -6.31
C ASP A 109 5.91 21.88 -4.89
N ALA A 110 5.29 22.91 -4.30
CA ALA A 110 4.64 22.82 -2.99
C ALA A 110 3.51 21.77 -2.96
N THR A 111 2.73 21.65 -4.02
CA THR A 111 1.67 20.65 -4.16
C THR A 111 2.26 19.26 -4.35
N CYS A 112 3.27 19.12 -5.21
CA CYS A 112 3.97 17.85 -5.41
C CYS A 112 4.57 17.32 -4.09
N ARG A 113 5.22 18.21 -3.32
CA ARG A 113 5.77 17.89 -2.01
C ARG A 113 4.68 17.47 -1.01
N ARG A 114 3.53 18.16 -0.98
CA ARG A 114 2.40 17.76 -0.13
C ARG A 114 1.87 16.37 -0.49
N ILE A 115 1.80 16.03 -1.77
CA ILE A 115 1.35 14.69 -2.18
C ILE A 115 2.30 13.62 -1.66
N TRP A 116 3.62 13.83 -1.77
CA TRP A 116 4.59 12.90 -1.18
C TRP A 116 4.45 12.78 0.34
N GLN A 117 4.23 13.88 1.06
CA GLN A 117 3.95 13.85 2.50
C GLN A 117 2.70 13.03 2.84
N VAL A 118 1.62 13.23 2.09
CA VAL A 118 0.37 12.47 2.26
C VAL A 118 0.60 11.00 1.94
N LEU A 119 1.30 10.66 0.85
CA LEU A 119 1.62 9.28 0.50
C LEU A 119 2.44 8.59 1.59
N THR A 120 3.45 9.26 2.15
CA THR A 120 4.22 8.75 3.30
C THR A 120 3.31 8.53 4.50
N GLY A 121 2.45 9.51 4.84
CA GLY A 121 1.51 9.40 5.94
C GLY A 121 0.54 8.23 5.79
N LEU A 122 -0.07 8.08 4.61
CA LEU A 122 -0.96 6.96 4.29
C LEU A 122 -0.24 5.61 4.39
N GLY A 123 1.00 5.54 3.94
CA GLY A 123 1.83 4.34 4.05
C GLY A 123 2.10 3.96 5.52
N VAL A 124 2.46 4.93 6.36
CA VAL A 124 2.67 4.71 7.81
C VAL A 124 1.37 4.28 8.48
N ILE A 125 0.26 4.98 8.23
CA ILE A 125 -1.06 4.64 8.77
C ILE A 125 -1.45 3.22 8.37
N ALA A 126 -1.25 2.84 7.11
CA ALA A 126 -1.55 1.49 6.63
C ALA A 126 -0.69 0.40 7.29
N LEU A 127 0.60 0.67 7.56
CA LEU A 127 1.48 -0.24 8.29
C LEU A 127 1.06 -0.37 9.76
N THR A 128 0.76 0.74 10.42
CA THR A 128 0.25 0.72 11.80
C THR A 128 -1.04 -0.07 11.87
N ALA A 129 -2.00 0.22 10.99
CA ALA A 129 -3.26 -0.54 10.91
C ALA A 129 -3.01 -2.03 10.64
N ALA A 130 -2.03 -2.39 9.80
CA ALA A 130 -1.66 -3.79 9.57
C ALA A 130 -1.09 -4.48 10.84
N ALA A 131 -0.38 -3.76 11.70
CA ALA A 131 0.10 -4.28 12.97
C ALA A 131 -1.05 -4.55 13.94
N PHE A 132 -2.00 -3.62 14.07
CA PHE A 132 -3.22 -3.81 14.87
C PHE A 132 -4.07 -4.97 14.33
N LEU A 133 -4.23 -5.04 13.00
CA LEU A 133 -4.95 -6.14 12.37
C LEU A 133 -4.36 -7.49 12.78
N ARG A 134 -3.02 -7.67 12.69
CA ARG A 134 -2.34 -8.92 13.10
C ARG A 134 -2.44 -9.23 14.59
N TRP A 135 -2.53 -8.21 15.45
CA TRP A 135 -2.64 -8.41 16.89
C TRP A 135 -4.04 -8.87 17.31
N PHE A 136 -5.07 -8.43 16.57
CA PHE A 136 -6.49 -8.59 16.91
C PHE A 136 -7.25 -9.56 15.98
N SER A 137 -6.54 -10.25 15.08
CA SER A 137 -7.02 -11.32 14.20
C SER A 137 -6.47 -12.67 14.64
#